data_AF-A0A9P3GMU6-F1
#
_entry.id   AF-A0A9P3GMU6-F1
#
_cell.length_a   1.000
_cell.length_b   1.000
_cell.length_c   1.000
_cell.angle_alpha   90.00
_cell.angle_beta   90.00
_cell.angle_gamma   90.00
#
_symmetry.space_group_name_H-M   'P 1'
#
loop_
_entity.id
_entity.type
_entity.pdbx_description
1 polymer ?
#
loop_
_entity_poly.entity_id
_entity_poly.type
_entity_poly.pdbx_seq_one_letter_code
_entity_poly.pdbx_strand_id
1 'polypeptide(L)'
;MAAGLSGLQKEVLALYRRALRMVQTKPLATRPKFRLFVRYTFKTQSESISPRDVSAIEHLLRKGRRQLETYEDAQVRDIWVSNVMREWETKEGGRRSFPVRNES
;
A
#
# COMPACT_ATOMS: atom_id res chain seq x y z
N MET A 1 -7.36 1.41 29.86
CA MET A 1 -6.43 0.43 29.27
C MET A 1 -6.31 0.71 27.79
N ALA A 2 -5.21 1.29 27.31
CA ALA A 2 -5.00 1.42 25.88
C ALA A 2 -4.81 0.02 25.30
N ALA A 3 -5.82 -0.51 24.61
CA ALA A 3 -5.72 -1.80 23.95
C ALA A 3 -4.62 -1.70 22.88
N GLY A 4 -3.44 -2.25 23.18
CA GLY A 4 -2.34 -2.28 22.25
C GLY A 4 -2.75 -3.01 20.97
N LEU A 5 -2.17 -2.61 19.83
CA LEU A 5 -2.36 -3.32 18.57
C LEU A 5 -1.97 -4.79 18.75
N SER A 6 -2.82 -5.70 18.28
CA SER A 6 -2.51 -7.13 18.24
C SER A 6 -1.24 -7.40 17.42
N GLY A 7 -0.57 -8.53 17.66
CA GLY A 7 0.62 -8.93 16.90
C GLY A 7 0.37 -8.89 15.39
N LEU A 8 -0.77 -9.43 14.95
CA LEU A 8 -1.17 -9.44 13.54
C LEU A 8 -1.36 -8.03 12.97
N GLN A 9 -2.02 -7.12 13.71
CA GLN A 9 -2.16 -5.73 13.30
C GLN A 9 -0.79 -5.04 13.16
N LYS A 10 0.15 -5.32 14.06
CA LYS A 10 1.52 -4.80 13.96
C LYS A 10 2.22 -5.31 12.69
N GLU A 11 2.02 -6.58 12.33
CA GLU A 11 2.58 -7.16 11.10
C GLU A 11 2.00 -6.51 9.83
N VAL A 12 0.69 -6.28 9.78
CA VAL A 12 0.04 -5.58 8.65
C VAL A 12 0.61 -4.17 8.50
N LEU A 13 0.75 -3.43 9.60
CA LEU A 13 1.34 -2.09 9.57
C LEU A 13 2.83 -2.10 9.22
N ALA A 14 3.58 -3.12 9.66
CA ALA A 14 4.97 -3.28 9.28
C ALA A 14 5.12 -3.52 7.77
N LEU A 15 4.28 -4.39 7.20
CA LEU A 15 4.24 -4.64 5.77
C LEU A 15 3.88 -3.37 4.98
N TYR A 16 2.88 -2.62 5.43
CA TYR A 16 2.49 -1.35 4.81
C TYR A 16 3.65 -0.33 4.81
N ARG A 17 4.32 -0.15 5.96
CA ARG A 17 5.48 0.74 6.05
C ARG A 17 6.64 0.29 5.16
N ARG A 18 6.92 -1.02 5.08
CA ARG A 18 7.93 -1.57 4.17
C ARG A 18 7.58 -1.28 2.71
N ALA A 19 6.32 -1.47 2.31
CA ALA A 19 5.84 -1.14 0.97
C ALA A 19 6.04 0.34 0.63
N LEU A 20 5.73 1.26 1.56
CA LEU A 20 5.96 2.70 1.36
C LEU A 20 7.45 3.06 1.26
N ARG A 21 8.34 2.36 1.96
CA ARG A 21 9.80 2.53 1.81
C ARG A 21 10.27 2.02 0.45
N MET A 22 9.78 0.87 -0.01
CA MET A 22 10.04 0.37 -1.36
C MET A 22 9.63 1.40 -2.43
N VAL A 23 8.51 2.09 -2.27
CA VAL A 23 8.12 3.16 -3.22
C VAL A 23 9.22 4.23 -3.35
N GLN A 24 9.95 4.55 -2.28
CA GLN A 24 11.03 5.55 -2.33
C GLN A 24 12.26 5.08 -3.11
N THR A 25 12.43 3.78 -3.33
CA THR A 25 13.54 3.25 -4.13
C THR A 25 13.27 3.32 -5.64
N LYS A 26 12.03 3.62 -6.04
CA LYS A 26 11.62 3.67 -7.46
C LYS A 26 11.93 5.02 -8.12
N PRO A 27 12.03 5.08 -9.47
CA PRO A 27 12.23 6.33 -10.20
C PRO A 27 11.14 7.36 -9.89
N LEU A 28 11.52 8.64 -9.75
CA LEU A 28 10.60 9.74 -9.37
C LEU A 28 9.32 9.77 -10.23
N ALA A 29 9.45 9.57 -11.54
CA ALA A 29 8.33 9.58 -12.48
C ALA A 29 7.29 8.47 -12.23
N THR A 30 7.69 7.33 -11.67
CA THR A 30 6.80 6.17 -11.46
C THR A 30 6.38 6.00 -10.00
N ARG A 31 7.06 6.67 -9.04
CA ARG A 31 6.68 6.65 -7.60
C ARG A 31 5.19 6.90 -7.33
N PRO A 32 4.50 7.85 -8.01
CA PRO A 32 3.08 8.07 -7.77
C PRO A 32 2.24 6.82 -8.05
N LYS A 33 2.54 6.08 -9.12
CA LYS A 33 1.84 4.84 -9.47
C LYS A 33 2.01 3.78 -8.39
N PHE A 34 3.25 3.54 -7.94
CA PHE A 34 3.52 2.61 -6.83
C PHE A 34 2.82 3.01 -5.54
N ARG A 35 2.83 4.31 -5.20
CA ARG A 35 2.15 4.83 -4.01
C ARG A 35 0.64 4.59 -4.09
N LEU A 36 0.04 4.91 -5.24
CA LEU A 36 -1.38 4.68 -5.49
C LEU A 36 -1.72 3.20 -5.34
N PHE A 37 -0.97 2.33 -6.02
CA PHE A 37 -1.17 0.89 -5.96
C PHE A 37 -1.15 0.35 -4.52
N VAL A 38 -0.14 0.74 -3.73
CA VAL A 38 -0.01 0.32 -2.32
C VAL A 38 -1.19 0.82 -1.50
N ARG A 39 -1.53 2.11 -1.58
CA ARG A 39 -2.65 2.69 -0.81
C ARG A 39 -3.99 2.05 -1.16
N TYR A 40 -4.28 1.94 -2.45
CA TYR A 40 -5.51 1.33 -2.95
C TYR A 40 -5.64 -0.12 -2.48
N THR A 41 -4.57 -0.91 -2.62
CA THR A 41 -4.58 -2.34 -2.27
C THR A 41 -4.86 -2.51 -0.78
N PHE A 42 -4.12 -1.83 0.11
CA PHE A 42 -4.33 -1.97 1.55
C PHE A 42 -5.71 -1.49 1.98
N LYS A 43 -6.21 -0.38 1.41
CA LYS A 43 -7.54 0.13 1.70
C LYS A 43 -8.62 -0.88 1.29
N THR A 44 -8.59 -1.33 0.03
CA THR A 44 -9.57 -2.28 -0.51
C THR A 44 -9.59 -3.57 0.28
N GLN A 45 -8.41 -4.13 0.59
CA GLN A 45 -8.33 -5.36 1.37
C GLN A 45 -8.87 -5.18 2.81
N SER A 46 -8.56 -4.04 3.45
CA SER A 46 -9.05 -3.74 4.80
C SER A 46 -10.56 -3.55 4.88
N GLU A 47 -11.21 -3.15 3.78
CA GLU A 47 -12.67 -3.02 3.71
C GLU A 47 -13.35 -4.34 3.35
N SER A 48 -12.65 -5.22 2.62
CA SER A 48 -13.20 -6.49 2.15
C SER A 48 -13.17 -7.62 3.19
N ILE A 49 -12.36 -7.51 4.25
CA ILE A 49 -12.14 -8.60 5.21
C ILE A 49 -12.47 -8.14 6.63
N SER A 50 -13.17 -9.02 7.36
CA SER A 50 -13.45 -8.82 8.78
C SER A 50 -12.16 -8.87 9.60
N PRO A 51 -11.93 -7.94 10.54
CA PRO A 51 -10.79 -8.01 11.46
C PRO A 51 -10.73 -9.29 12.31
N ARG A 52 -11.83 -10.05 12.37
CA ARG A 52 -11.94 -11.33 13.10
C ARG A 52 -11.48 -12.53 12.26
N ASP A 53 -11.36 -12.38 10.94
CA ASP A 53 -10.92 -13.45 10.05
C ASP A 53 -9.39 -13.49 9.99
N VAL A 54 -8.80 -14.05 11.04
CA VAL A 54 -7.34 -14.14 11.20
C VAL A 54 -6.69 -14.93 10.05
N SER A 55 -7.32 -16.02 9.61
CA SER A 55 -6.77 -16.88 8.54
C SER A 55 -6.68 -16.14 7.20
N ALA A 56 -7.73 -15.38 6.84
CA ALA A 56 -7.70 -14.56 5.63
C ALA A 56 -6.62 -13.47 5.71
N ILE A 57 -6.47 -12.80 6.86
CA ILE A 57 -5.45 -11.78 7.07
C ILE A 57 -4.04 -12.37 6.94
N GLU A 58 -3.78 -13.54 7.54
CA GLU A 58 -2.50 -14.24 7.40
C GLU A 58 -2.21 -14.67 5.96
N HIS A 59 -3.22 -15.14 5.23
CA HIS A 59 -3.08 -15.46 3.82
C HIS A 59 -2.69 -14.21 3.01
N LEU A 60 -3.37 -13.08 3.24
CA LEU A 60 -3.04 -11.82 2.58
C LEU A 60 -1.66 -11.29 2.97
N LEU A 61 -1.24 -11.42 4.23
CA LEU A 61 0.11 -11.05 4.65
C LEU A 61 1.16 -11.85 3.90
N ARG A 62 1.00 -13.17 3.79
CA ARG A 62 1.91 -14.03 3.02
C ARG A 62 1.93 -13.69 1.54
N LYS A 63 0.77 -13.37 0.95
CA LYS A 63 0.67 -12.93 -0.45
C LYS A 63 1.34 -11.57 -0.66
N GLY A 64 1.06 -10.60 0.20
CA GLY A 64 1.61 -9.26 0.14
C GLY A 64 3.12 -9.21 0.34
N ARG A 65 3.68 -10.05 1.23
CA ARG A 65 5.14 -10.20 1.39
C ARG A 65 5.83 -10.65 0.10
N ARG A 66 5.32 -11.72 -0.51
CA ARG A 66 5.84 -12.23 -1.80
C ARG A 66 5.74 -11.19 -2.91
N GLN A 67 4.61 -10.50 -3.01
CA GLN A 67 4.43 -9.43 -4.00
C GLN A 67 5.39 -8.26 -3.78
N LEU A 68 5.62 -7.89 -2.51
CA LEU A 68 6.55 -6.83 -2.16
C LEU A 68 8.00 -7.19 -2.49
N GLU A 69 8.41 -8.43 -2.27
CA GLU A 69 9.75 -8.92 -2.66
C GLU A 69 9.99 -8.75 -4.17
N THR A 70 9.00 -9.07 -5.01
CA THR A 70 9.09 -8.81 -6.46
C THR A 70 9.24 -7.32 -6.76
N TYR A 71 8.46 -6.46 -6.09
CA TYR A 71 8.55 -5.02 -6.31
C TYR A 71 9.78 -4.38 -5.67
N GLU A 72 10.50 -5.03 -4.76
CA GLU A 72 11.75 -4.50 -4.22
C GLU A 72 12.92 -4.67 -5.19
N ASP A 73 12.82 -5.56 -6.17
CA ASP A 73 13.80 -5.71 -7.24
C ASP A 73 14.03 -4.37 -7.98
N ALA A 74 15.30 -4.00 -8.12
CA ALA A 74 15.73 -2.77 -8.78
C ALA A 74 15.41 -2.76 -10.30
N GLN A 75 15.20 -3.92 -10.91
CA GLN A 75 14.78 -4.07 -12.30
C GLN A 75 13.31 -3.68 -12.50
N VAL A 76 12.47 -3.83 -11.47
CA VAL A 76 11.08 -3.38 -11.52
C VAL A 76 11.03 -1.87 -11.30
N ARG A 77 10.92 -1.12 -12.39
CA ARG A 77 10.98 0.35 -12.40
C ARG A 77 9.63 1.02 -12.62
N ASP A 78 8.65 0.31 -13.15
CA ASP A 78 7.31 0.83 -13.41
C ASP A 78 6.25 -0.25 -13.14
N ILE A 79 5.01 0.20 -12.92
CA ILE A 79 3.83 -0.64 -12.83
C ILE A 79 2.67 0.00 -13.57
N TRP A 80 1.73 -0.83 -14.00
CA TRP A 80 0.46 -0.35 -14.50
C TRP A 80 -0.52 -0.11 -13.34
N VAL A 81 -1.27 1.00 -13.42
CA VAL A 81 -2.37 1.31 -12.50
C VAL A 81 -3.64 1.50 -13.30
N SER A 82 -4.73 0.88 -12.85
CA SER A 82 -6.00 0.88 -13.56
C SER A 82 -6.72 2.24 -13.47
N ASN A 83 -7.66 2.47 -14.38
CA ASN A 83 -8.52 3.66 -14.31
C ASN A 83 -9.31 3.72 -13.00
N VAL A 84 -9.80 2.58 -12.51
CA VAL A 84 -10.45 2.48 -11.19
C VAL A 84 -9.55 2.98 -10.06
N MET A 85 -8.26 2.63 -10.07
CA MET A 85 -7.32 3.13 -9.06
C MET A 85 -7.12 4.64 -9.19
N ARG A 86 -7.00 5.18 -10.40
CA ARG A 86 -6.85 6.63 -10.64
C ARG A 86 -8.08 7.41 -10.19
N GLU A 87 -9.27 6.91 -10.51
CA GLU A 87 -10.54 7.47 -10.05
C GLU A 87 -10.70 7.39 -8.54
N TRP A 88 -10.22 6.32 -7.92
CA TRP A 88 -10.18 6.19 -6.47
C TRP A 88 -9.25 7.25 -5.84
N GLU A 89 -8.09 7.51 -6.45
CA GLU A 89 -7.16 8.54 -5.98
C GLU A 89 -7.76 9.94 -6.04
N THR A 90 -8.48 10.28 -7.12
CA THR A 90 -9.11 11.60 -7.25
C THR A 90 -10.24 11.78 -6.24
N LYS A 91 -11.05 10.75 -5.99
CA LYS A 91 -12.15 10.78 -4.99
C LYS A 91 -11.64 10.84 -3.56
N GLU A 92 -10.63 10.03 -3.21
CA GLU A 92 -10.06 9.99 -1.85
C GLU A 92 -9.07 11.14 -1.58
N GLY A 93 -8.43 11.68 -2.62
CA GLY A 93 -7.49 12.81 -2.56
C GLY A 93 -8.12 14.09 -1.99
N GLY A 94 -9.45 14.24 -2.10
CA GLY A 94 -10.20 15.33 -1.46
C GLY A 94 -10.29 15.24 0.07
N ARG A 95 -10.02 14.09 0.69
CA ARG A 95 -10.07 13.91 2.15
C ARG A 95 -8.72 14.04 2.86
N ARG A 96 -7.60 13.85 2.14
CA ARG A 96 -6.23 14.02 2.66
C ARG A 96 -5.28 14.42 1.52
N SER A 97 -5.33 15.67 1.09
CA SER A 97 -4.33 16.26 0.19
C SER A 97 -3.02 16.46 0.97
N PHE A 98 -2.05 15.58 0.80
CA PHE A 98 -0.65 15.96 1.02
C PHE A 98 -0.19 16.63 -0.26
N PRO A 99 0.26 17.90 -0.21
CA PRO A 99 0.65 18.63 -1.41
C PRO A 99 1.79 17.86 -2.07
N VAL A 100 1.62 17.54 -3.34
CA VAL A 100 2.71 17.16 -4.21
C VAL A 100 3.62 18.38 -4.24
N ARG A 101 4.75 18.34 -3.50
CA ARG A 101 5.81 19.33 -3.69
C ARG A 101 6.31 19.16 -5.12
N ASN A 102 5.84 20.05 -5.99
CA ASN A 102 6.45 20.31 -7.28
C ASN A 102 7.77 21.03 -6.96
N GLU A 103 8.90 20.37 -7.12
CA GLU A 103 10.20 21.03 -7.14
C GLU A 103 10.48 21.39 -8.60
N SER A 104 10.59 22.70 -8.82
CA SER A 104 10.89 23.38 -10.09
C SER A 104 12.27 23.07 -10.63
#